data_AF-A0A9W8UKK3-F1
#
_entry.id   AF-A0A9W8UKK3-F1
#
_cell.length_a   1.000
_cell.length_b   1.000
_cell.length_c   1.000
_cell.angle_alpha   90.00
_cell.angle_beta   90.00
_cell.angle_gamma   90.00
#
_symmetry.space_group_name_H-M   'P 1'
#
loop_
_entity.id
_entity.type
_entity.pdbx_description
1 polymer ?
#
loop_
_entity_poly.entity_id
_entity_poly.type
_entity_poly.pdbx_seq_one_letter_code
_entity_poly.pdbx_strand_id
1 'polypeptide(L)'
;MQTAIGCASLAAVALLARQCLRARSRSGQSQHLYQDEDGTATQDSADNVLRLASAKYFMNVAAAAGIATSLLDVSSSVLMKQRRLPAAAALRIGLWLLVSVQALTIANESGVRERYKQGIYAAASAAMLALYITQQDVMTERLIAITSTERACALSIAIACLTLPRRPAVYEDGRLVDQQNGASVISLLSFSWYPFYQPSFYSFDSLRLLNVPITPLAQRIRTVRRDFIQCASGDMLLSQLAWAWRSSFSMQWTLTLLHSMSQFSGQYLLQRLLGCLEQPHSQQQHAMGYALCLGLALLSENMSAGWITWVTQAKLSIPMTALLKGLLFEEMTKKQSSQRTKPKTGKGENVLSLESLMSYDCASVSQACVSTQHCLKAAFKLLFDVTYLIHLIGPKHIAIGSLFPLILFPISKMLAHRHRLAKADLSSLHTAFSTEVSASSDPEPVNWDKSGTAG
;
A
#
# COMPACT_ATOMS: atom_id res chain seq x y z
N MET A 1 -36.34 -13.07 -1.51
CA MET A 1 -34.88 -12.86 -1.49
C MET A 1 -34.51 -11.36 -1.55
N GLN A 2 -35.02 -10.57 -2.52
CA GLN A 2 -34.71 -9.12 -2.64
C GLN A 2 -35.01 -8.29 -1.39
N THR A 3 -36.15 -8.54 -0.75
CA THR A 3 -36.55 -7.85 0.49
C THR A 3 -35.64 -8.22 1.67
N ALA A 4 -35.19 -9.47 1.76
CA ALA A 4 -34.26 -9.91 2.80
C ALA A 4 -32.88 -9.26 2.65
N ILE A 5 -32.35 -9.21 1.42
CA ILE A 5 -31.08 -8.52 1.11
C ILE A 5 -31.21 -7.02 1.38
N GLY A 6 -32.31 -6.40 0.95
CA GLY A 6 -32.57 -4.98 1.22
C GLY A 6 -32.71 -4.66 2.71
N CYS A 7 -33.40 -5.49 3.49
CA CYS A 7 -33.50 -5.34 4.94
C CYS A 7 -32.15 -5.54 5.65
N ALA A 8 -31.33 -6.50 5.21
CA ALA A 8 -29.99 -6.71 5.74
C ALA A 8 -29.06 -5.52 5.44
N SER A 9 -29.10 -5.00 4.20
CA SER A 9 -28.37 -3.79 3.82
C SER A 9 -28.85 -2.57 4.61
N LEU A 10 -30.16 -2.41 4.79
CA LEU A 10 -30.74 -1.33 5.58
C LEU A 10 -30.31 -1.41 7.05
N ALA A 11 -30.36 -2.61 7.65
CA ALA A 11 -29.91 -2.84 9.02
C ALA A 11 -28.42 -2.56 9.18
N ALA A 12 -27.58 -3.02 8.24
CA ALA A 12 -26.15 -2.76 8.25
C ALA A 12 -25.85 -1.25 8.15
N VAL A 13 -26.48 -0.55 7.19
CA VAL A 13 -26.32 0.90 7.02
C VAL A 13 -26.86 1.67 8.24
N ALA A 14 -27.97 1.22 8.84
CA ALA A 14 -28.52 1.80 10.06
C ALA A 14 -27.61 1.60 11.28
N LEU A 15 -26.97 0.44 11.41
CA LEU A 15 -25.96 0.19 12.45
C LEU A 15 -24.76 1.09 12.28
N LEU A 16 -24.27 1.25 11.05
CA LEU A 16 -23.17 2.17 10.73
C LEU A 16 -23.55 3.62 11.02
N ALA A 17 -24.77 4.05 10.64
CA ALA A 17 -25.28 5.38 10.96
C ALA A 17 -25.39 5.61 12.48
N ARG A 18 -25.85 4.61 13.23
CA ARG A 18 -25.91 4.65 14.69
C ARG A 18 -24.52 4.76 15.32
N GLN A 19 -23.53 4.07 14.77
CA GLN A 19 -22.14 4.17 15.20
C GLN A 19 -21.58 5.58 14.95
N CYS A 20 -21.89 6.19 13.80
CA CYS A 20 -21.51 7.59 13.52
C CYS A 20 -22.14 8.56 14.54
N LEU A 21 -23.43 8.42 14.83
CA LEU A 21 -24.13 9.26 15.80
C LEU A 21 -23.59 9.10 17.23
N ARG A 22 -23.25 7.88 17.64
CA ARG A 22 -22.62 7.62 18.95
C ARG A 22 -21.21 8.21 19.06
N ALA A 23 -20.44 8.20 17.97
CA ALA A 23 -19.12 8.79 17.93
C ALA A 23 -19.18 10.32 18.16
N ARG A 24 -20.15 11.01 17.56
CA ARG A 24 -20.40 12.44 17.75
C ARG A 24 -20.68 12.82 19.21
N SER A 25 -21.45 12.00 19.92
CA SER A 25 -21.74 12.25 21.35
C SER A 25 -20.49 12.19 22.23
N ARG A 26 -19.42 11.53 21.79
CA ARG A 26 -18.15 11.42 22.53
C ARG A 26 -17.12 12.48 22.12
N SER A 27 -17.28 13.09 20.94
CA SER A 27 -16.29 14.01 20.35
C SER A 27 -16.46 15.47 20.78
N GLY A 28 -17.60 15.85 21.34
CA GLY A 28 -17.90 17.22 21.79
C GLY A 28 -17.03 17.75 22.94
N GLN A 29 -15.95 17.06 23.32
CA GLN A 29 -15.24 17.27 24.58
C GLN A 29 -13.73 17.52 24.46
N SER A 30 -13.18 17.80 23.28
CA SER A 30 -11.74 18.14 23.16
C SER A 30 -11.47 19.22 22.11
N GLN A 31 -11.36 20.46 22.58
CA GLN A 31 -10.83 21.61 21.84
C GLN A 31 -9.28 21.68 21.89
N HIS A 32 -8.59 20.64 22.36
CA HIS A 32 -7.14 20.65 22.43
C HIS A 32 -6.53 20.41 21.04
N LEU A 33 -5.44 21.11 20.73
CA LEU A 33 -4.65 20.94 19.51
C LEU A 33 -4.23 19.47 19.39
N TYR A 34 -4.32 18.90 18.18
CA TYR A 34 -4.05 17.48 17.95
C TYR A 34 -2.59 17.15 18.27
N GLN A 35 -2.36 16.16 19.13
CA GLN A 35 -1.05 15.68 19.53
C GLN A 35 -1.05 14.15 19.52
N ASP A 36 -0.05 13.55 18.88
CA ASP A 36 0.19 12.11 18.82
C ASP A 36 1.64 11.77 19.18
N GLU A 37 1.99 10.48 19.13
CA GLU A 37 3.35 10.00 19.42
C GLU A 37 4.39 10.48 18.39
N ASP A 38 3.95 10.94 17.22
CA ASP A 38 4.80 11.47 16.16
C ASP A 38 5.05 12.98 16.34
N GLY A 39 4.22 13.70 17.11
CA GLY A 39 4.42 15.12 17.46
C GLY A 39 3.13 15.93 17.67
N THR A 40 3.21 17.25 17.49
CA THR A 40 2.06 18.17 17.62
C THR A 40 1.67 18.78 16.28
N ALA A 41 0.36 18.86 15.99
CA ALA A 41 -0.14 19.57 14.81
C ALA A 41 -0.07 21.08 15.02
N THR A 42 0.25 21.86 13.98
CA THR A 42 0.12 23.33 14.04
C THR A 42 -1.34 23.75 13.85
N GLN A 43 -1.71 24.92 14.40
CA GLN A 43 -3.07 25.45 14.28
C GLN A 43 -3.46 25.65 12.80
N ASP A 44 -2.54 26.19 11.99
CA ASP A 44 -2.75 26.33 10.54
C ASP A 44 -3.00 24.99 9.83
N SER A 45 -2.30 23.92 10.24
CA SER A 45 -2.47 22.59 9.64
C SER A 45 -3.80 21.96 10.03
N ALA A 46 -4.25 22.17 11.27
CA ALA A 46 -5.56 21.71 11.74
C ALA A 46 -6.70 22.45 11.00
N ASP A 47 -6.58 23.78 10.89
CA ASP A 47 -7.58 24.63 10.24
C ASP A 47 -7.66 24.35 8.73
N ASN A 48 -6.54 24.12 8.04
CA ASN A 48 -6.53 23.78 6.62
C ASN A 48 -7.28 22.46 6.33
N VAL A 49 -7.18 21.47 7.21
CA VAL A 49 -7.92 20.21 7.07
C VAL A 49 -9.43 20.41 7.29
N LEU A 50 -9.83 21.27 8.22
CA LEU A 50 -11.23 21.63 8.42
C LEU A 50 -11.79 22.45 7.25
N ARG A 51 -10.97 23.33 6.66
CA ARG A 51 -11.27 24.18 5.50
C ARG A 51 -11.38 23.43 4.18
N LEU A 52 -11.14 22.12 4.15
CA LEU A 52 -11.45 21.24 3.01
C LEU A 52 -12.98 21.09 2.84
N ALA A 53 -13.65 22.21 2.56
CA ALA A 53 -15.09 22.37 2.49
C ALA A 53 -15.66 21.85 1.17
N SER A 54 -14.86 21.84 0.10
CA SER A 54 -15.24 21.36 -1.23
C SER A 54 -15.75 19.92 -1.20
N ALA A 55 -15.06 19.02 -0.49
CA ALA A 55 -15.49 17.63 -0.34
C ALA A 55 -16.82 17.51 0.43
N LYS A 56 -17.08 18.37 1.42
CA LYS A 56 -18.33 18.37 2.21
C LYS A 56 -19.52 18.77 1.34
N TYR A 57 -19.39 19.87 0.61
CA TYR A 57 -20.44 20.33 -0.31
C TYR A 57 -20.71 19.31 -1.39
N PHE A 58 -19.66 18.73 -1.97
CA PHE A 58 -19.78 17.70 -3.00
C PHE A 58 -20.53 16.46 -2.49
N MET A 59 -20.20 15.95 -1.30
CA MET A 59 -20.92 14.80 -0.71
C MET A 59 -22.40 15.08 -0.49
N ASN A 60 -22.75 16.25 0.05
CA ASN A 60 -24.14 16.61 0.31
C ASN A 60 -24.94 16.81 -0.98
N VAL A 61 -24.35 17.43 -2.01
CA VAL A 61 -24.97 17.58 -3.33
C VAL A 61 -25.19 16.22 -3.99
N ALA A 62 -24.20 15.33 -3.95
CA ALA A 62 -24.32 13.98 -4.50
C ALA A 62 -25.39 13.15 -3.76
N ALA A 63 -25.49 13.28 -2.44
CA ALA A 63 -26.51 12.62 -1.64
C ALA A 63 -27.93 13.14 -1.96
N ALA A 64 -28.08 14.46 -2.10
CA ALA A 64 -29.35 15.07 -2.51
C ALA A 64 -29.79 14.65 -3.92
N ALA A 65 -28.85 14.61 -4.87
CA ALA A 65 -29.11 14.13 -6.23
C ALA A 65 -29.51 12.64 -6.24
N GLY A 66 -28.86 11.81 -5.42
CA GLY A 66 -29.22 10.40 -5.25
C GLY A 66 -30.62 10.17 -4.67
N ILE A 67 -31.03 10.96 -3.68
CA ILE A 67 -32.42 10.91 -3.17
C ILE A 67 -33.40 11.34 -4.25
N ALA A 68 -33.14 12.46 -4.94
CA ALA A 68 -34.04 12.99 -5.97
C ALA A 68 -34.25 11.99 -7.11
N THR A 69 -33.19 11.37 -7.61
CA THR A 69 -33.26 10.34 -8.66
C THR A 69 -34.04 9.11 -8.19
N SER A 70 -33.84 8.65 -6.95
CA SER A 70 -34.60 7.54 -6.37
C SER A 70 -36.09 7.87 -6.22
N LEU A 71 -36.45 9.12 -5.91
CA LEU A 71 -37.85 9.55 -5.81
C LEU A 71 -38.51 9.68 -7.19
N LEU A 72 -37.78 10.19 -8.19
CA LEU A 72 -38.26 10.29 -9.57
C LEU A 72 -38.60 8.92 -10.14
N ASP A 73 -37.75 7.92 -9.91
CA ASP A 73 -37.96 6.54 -10.36
C ASP A 73 -39.20 5.87 -9.73
N VAL A 74 -39.46 6.14 -8.44
CA VAL A 74 -40.70 5.70 -7.77
C VAL A 74 -41.92 6.43 -8.33
N SER A 75 -41.79 7.72 -8.59
CA SER A 75 -42.89 8.52 -9.14
C SER A 75 -43.26 8.06 -10.55
N SER A 76 -42.27 7.77 -11.40
CA SER A 76 -42.50 7.23 -12.74
C SER A 76 -43.14 5.84 -12.74
N SER A 77 -42.79 4.98 -11.78
CA SER A 77 -43.36 3.62 -11.67
C SER A 77 -44.78 3.63 -11.09
N VAL A 78 -45.10 4.54 -10.17
CA VAL A 78 -46.47 4.74 -9.66
C VAL A 78 -47.40 5.30 -10.73
N LEU A 79 -46.92 6.24 -11.56
CA LEU A 79 -47.70 6.81 -12.67
C LEU A 79 -48.05 5.76 -13.74
N MET A 80 -47.17 4.77 -13.94
CA MET A 80 -47.29 3.67 -14.91
C MET A 80 -48.07 2.43 -14.40
N LYS A 81 -49.12 2.62 -13.58
CA LYS A 81 -50.13 1.59 -13.19
C LYS A 81 -49.78 0.58 -12.06
N GLN A 82 -48.72 0.75 -11.26
CA GLN A 82 -48.55 -0.04 -10.02
C GLN A 82 -49.09 0.69 -8.78
N ARG A 83 -50.28 0.29 -8.30
CA ARG A 83 -51.02 0.96 -7.20
C ARG A 83 -50.43 0.75 -5.79
N ARG A 84 -49.30 0.04 -5.66
CA ARG A 84 -48.59 -0.17 -4.38
C ARG A 84 -47.12 0.16 -4.56
N LEU A 85 -46.54 0.89 -3.61
CA LEU A 85 -45.08 1.03 -3.54
C LEU A 85 -44.47 -0.37 -3.38
N PRO A 86 -43.63 -0.82 -4.33
CA PRO A 86 -42.91 -2.07 -4.14
C PRO A 86 -41.99 -1.91 -2.93
N ALA A 87 -42.02 -2.88 -2.01
CA ALA A 87 -41.21 -2.84 -0.78
C ALA A 87 -39.71 -2.58 -1.06
N ALA A 88 -39.22 -3.05 -2.22
CA ALA A 88 -37.86 -2.83 -2.69
C ALA A 88 -37.53 -1.33 -2.94
N ALA A 89 -38.49 -0.53 -3.42
CA ALA A 89 -38.31 0.90 -3.63
C ALA A 89 -38.29 1.68 -2.31
N ALA A 90 -39.13 1.30 -1.35
CA ALA A 90 -39.13 1.89 -0.01
C ALA A 90 -37.79 1.65 0.71
N LEU A 91 -37.23 0.44 0.59
CA LEU A 91 -35.92 0.12 1.15
C LEU A 91 -34.79 0.95 0.51
N ARG A 92 -34.84 1.16 -0.81
CA ARG A 92 -33.87 2.01 -1.52
C ARG A 92 -33.90 3.47 -1.04
N ILE A 93 -35.10 4.05 -0.92
CA ILE A 93 -35.27 5.41 -0.38
C ILE A 93 -34.73 5.48 1.05
N GLY A 94 -35.01 4.47 1.88
CA GLY A 94 -34.48 4.37 3.24
C GLY A 94 -32.96 4.34 3.29
N LEU A 95 -32.30 3.60 2.39
CA LEU A 95 -30.85 3.57 2.28
C LEU A 95 -30.26 4.93 1.88
N TRP A 96 -30.84 5.60 0.88
CA TRP A 96 -30.40 6.94 0.46
C TRP A 96 -30.55 7.98 1.59
N LEU A 97 -31.64 7.93 2.35
CA LEU A 97 -31.84 8.78 3.51
C LEU A 97 -30.78 8.54 4.58
N LEU A 98 -30.47 7.27 4.89
CA LEU A 98 -29.43 6.93 5.87
C LEU A 98 -28.05 7.41 5.44
N VAL A 99 -27.67 7.21 4.17
CA VAL A 99 -26.39 7.71 3.63
C VAL A 99 -26.34 9.25 3.67
N SER A 100 -27.46 9.92 3.43
CA SER A 100 -27.54 11.38 3.52
C SER A 100 -27.40 11.90 4.95
N VAL A 101 -27.98 11.19 5.93
CA VAL A 101 -27.75 11.48 7.35
C VAL A 101 -26.26 11.32 7.69
N GLN A 102 -25.61 10.27 7.20
CA GLN A 102 -24.16 10.07 7.40
C GLN A 102 -23.35 11.21 6.77
N ALA A 103 -23.65 11.63 5.54
CA ALA A 103 -22.99 12.76 4.89
C ALA A 103 -23.15 14.06 5.69
N LEU A 104 -24.34 14.32 6.21
CA LEU A 104 -24.62 15.49 7.06
C LEU A 104 -23.88 15.43 8.39
N THR A 105 -23.77 14.24 9.01
CA THR A 105 -22.98 14.08 10.24
C THR A 105 -21.50 14.37 10.01
N ILE A 106 -20.94 13.90 8.90
CA ILE A 106 -19.54 14.14 8.51
C ILE A 106 -19.28 15.61 8.23
N ALA A 107 -20.24 16.34 7.65
CA ALA A 107 -20.10 17.76 7.36
C ALA A 107 -20.00 18.61 8.65
N ASN A 108 -20.73 18.21 9.69
CA ASN A 108 -20.84 18.90 10.97
C ASN A 108 -19.83 18.43 12.04
N GLU A 109 -19.03 17.39 11.77
CA GLU A 109 -18.03 16.90 12.70
C GLU A 109 -16.80 17.82 12.73
N SER A 110 -16.42 18.27 13.92
CA SER A 110 -15.25 19.14 14.16
C SER A 110 -13.95 18.35 14.31
N GLY A 111 -14.00 17.10 14.81
CA GLY A 111 -12.83 16.25 15.00
C GLY A 111 -12.34 15.57 13.72
N VAL A 112 -11.06 15.73 13.37
CA VAL A 112 -10.47 15.14 12.15
C VAL A 112 -10.49 13.61 12.18
N ARG A 113 -10.14 13.00 13.32
CA ARG A 113 -10.03 11.53 13.46
C ARG A 113 -11.40 10.86 13.43
N GLU A 114 -12.38 11.46 14.11
CA GLU A 114 -13.76 11.00 14.17
C GLU A 114 -14.41 11.13 12.80
N ARG A 115 -14.18 12.25 12.10
CA ARG A 115 -14.63 12.47 10.73
C ARG A 115 -14.07 11.42 9.77
N TYR A 116 -12.80 11.06 9.88
CA TYR A 116 -12.21 9.99 9.07
C TYR A 116 -12.86 8.62 9.35
N LYS A 117 -13.06 8.26 10.61
CA LYS A 117 -13.76 7.00 10.99
C LYS A 117 -15.17 6.96 10.44
N GLN A 118 -15.94 8.05 10.62
CA GLN A 118 -17.28 8.20 10.06
C GLN A 118 -17.26 8.14 8.53
N GLY A 119 -16.25 8.73 7.89
CA GLY A 119 -16.02 8.64 6.45
C GLY A 119 -15.83 7.20 5.96
N ILE A 120 -15.07 6.37 6.67
CA ILE A 120 -14.93 4.95 6.31
C ILE A 120 -16.28 4.22 6.41
N TYR A 121 -17.04 4.46 7.48
CA TYR A 121 -18.37 3.86 7.62
C TYR A 121 -19.35 4.33 6.53
N ALA A 122 -19.27 5.60 6.12
CA ALA A 122 -20.06 6.16 5.02
C ALA A 122 -19.60 5.66 3.64
N ALA A 123 -18.31 5.42 3.44
CA ALA A 123 -17.81 4.78 2.22
C ALA A 123 -18.30 3.34 2.11
N ALA A 124 -18.29 2.59 3.23
CA ALA A 124 -18.82 1.23 3.28
C ALA A 124 -20.33 1.18 3.03
N SER A 125 -21.11 2.11 3.61
CA SER A 125 -22.55 2.19 3.37
C SER A 125 -22.89 2.58 1.92
N ALA A 126 -22.15 3.53 1.34
CA ALA A 126 -22.30 3.93 -0.05
C ALA A 126 -21.92 2.79 -1.02
N ALA A 127 -20.89 2.00 -0.72
CA ALA A 127 -20.54 0.81 -1.48
C ALA A 127 -21.63 -0.26 -1.41
N MET A 128 -22.19 -0.51 -0.21
CA MET A 128 -23.33 -1.43 -0.04
C MET A 128 -24.57 -0.96 -0.81
N LEU A 129 -24.85 0.35 -0.83
CA LEU A 129 -25.92 0.94 -1.63
C LEU A 129 -25.68 0.73 -3.13
N ALA A 130 -24.47 0.97 -3.62
CA ALA A 130 -24.12 0.73 -5.02
C ALA A 130 -24.30 -0.75 -5.41
N LEU A 131 -23.90 -1.68 -4.55
CA LEU A 131 -24.11 -3.13 -4.75
C LEU A 131 -25.60 -3.52 -4.73
N TYR A 132 -26.39 -2.91 -3.85
CA TYR A 132 -27.83 -3.14 -3.83
C TYR A 132 -28.50 -2.68 -5.14
N ILE A 133 -28.09 -1.52 -5.66
CA ILE A 133 -28.59 -0.98 -6.93
C ILE A 133 -28.20 -1.89 -8.10
N THR A 134 -26.96 -2.39 -8.17
CA THR A 134 -26.54 -3.31 -9.25
C THR A 134 -27.29 -4.63 -9.19
N GLN A 135 -27.55 -5.18 -8.00
CA GLN A 135 -28.35 -6.41 -7.88
C GLN A 135 -29.81 -6.22 -8.30
N GLN A 136 -30.39 -5.05 -8.04
CA GLN A 136 -31.73 -4.72 -8.54
C GLN A 136 -31.77 -4.57 -10.06
N ASP A 137 -30.73 -3.98 -10.66
CA ASP A 137 -30.62 -3.76 -12.11
C ASP A 137 -30.62 -5.07 -12.90
N VAL A 138 -29.87 -6.09 -12.44
CA VAL A 138 -29.82 -7.39 -13.12
C VAL A 138 -31.19 -8.10 -13.11
N MET A 139 -32.03 -7.80 -12.11
CA MET A 139 -33.31 -8.48 -11.89
C MET A 139 -34.53 -7.70 -12.42
N THR A 140 -34.36 -6.43 -12.79
CA THR A 140 -35.47 -5.56 -13.19
C THR A 140 -35.01 -4.68 -14.35
N GLU A 141 -35.71 -4.76 -15.49
CA GLU A 141 -35.45 -3.93 -16.68
C GLU A 141 -35.77 -2.45 -16.42
N ARG A 142 -34.93 -1.77 -15.63
CA ARG A 142 -35.04 -0.35 -15.32
C ARG A 142 -34.37 0.50 -16.40
N LEU A 143 -34.77 1.77 -16.47
CA LEU A 143 -34.10 2.77 -17.31
C LEU A 143 -32.62 2.87 -16.94
N ILE A 144 -31.77 2.45 -17.87
CA ILE A 144 -30.30 2.41 -17.72
C ILE A 144 -29.75 3.77 -17.27
N ALA A 145 -30.32 4.87 -17.75
CA ALA A 145 -29.91 6.24 -17.41
C ALA A 145 -30.14 6.60 -15.94
N ILE A 146 -31.24 6.13 -15.33
CA ILE A 146 -31.53 6.40 -13.92
C ILE A 146 -30.60 5.54 -13.05
N THR A 147 -30.49 4.25 -13.35
CA THR A 147 -29.63 3.34 -12.58
C THR A 147 -28.14 3.70 -12.70
N SER A 148 -27.67 4.17 -13.86
CA SER A 148 -26.28 4.64 -14.02
C SER A 148 -26.01 5.90 -13.18
N THR A 149 -26.97 6.84 -13.15
CA THR A 149 -26.85 8.06 -12.35
C THR A 149 -26.85 7.74 -10.85
N GLU A 150 -27.76 6.89 -10.36
CA GLU A 150 -27.80 6.46 -8.95
C GLU A 150 -26.48 5.81 -8.53
N ARG A 151 -25.92 4.93 -9.38
CA ARG A 151 -24.62 4.28 -9.13
C ARG A 151 -23.47 5.29 -9.12
N ALA A 152 -23.46 6.23 -10.05
CA ALA A 152 -22.44 7.28 -10.13
C ALA A 152 -22.46 8.16 -8.87
N CYS A 153 -23.65 8.56 -8.40
CA CYS A 153 -23.80 9.33 -7.15
C CYS A 153 -23.27 8.53 -5.94
N ALA A 154 -23.67 7.27 -5.79
CA ALA A 154 -23.20 6.43 -4.67
C ALA A 154 -21.68 6.25 -4.69
N LEU A 155 -21.09 5.99 -5.87
CA LEU A 155 -19.65 5.85 -6.03
C LEU A 155 -18.92 7.17 -5.75
N SER A 156 -19.47 8.30 -6.19
CA SER A 156 -18.88 9.62 -5.94
C SER A 156 -18.82 9.96 -4.44
N ILE A 157 -19.85 9.59 -3.67
CA ILE A 157 -19.87 9.74 -2.21
C ILE A 157 -18.81 8.84 -1.58
N ALA A 158 -18.69 7.59 -2.02
CA ALA A 158 -17.66 6.68 -1.52
C ALA A 158 -16.25 7.22 -1.77
N ILE A 159 -15.98 7.71 -2.99
CA ILE A 159 -14.68 8.31 -3.34
C ILE A 159 -14.41 9.55 -2.50
N ALA A 160 -15.41 10.45 -2.36
CA ALA A 160 -15.27 11.66 -1.53
C ALA A 160 -15.07 11.35 -0.04
N CYS A 161 -15.63 10.26 0.47
CA CYS A 161 -15.35 9.80 1.83
C CYS A 161 -13.93 9.26 1.99
N LEU A 162 -13.38 8.61 0.95
CA LEU A 162 -12.01 8.08 0.94
C LEU A 162 -10.94 9.17 0.74
N THR A 163 -11.32 10.37 0.29
CA THR A 163 -10.42 11.52 0.18
C THR A 163 -10.22 12.28 1.49
N LEU A 164 -11.02 11.97 2.52
CA LEU A 164 -10.89 12.59 3.84
C LEU A 164 -9.54 12.22 4.49
N PRO A 165 -8.75 13.19 4.97
CA PRO A 165 -7.47 12.92 5.63
C PRO A 165 -7.68 12.29 7.00
N ARG A 166 -6.77 11.39 7.38
CA ARG A 166 -6.82 10.63 8.64
C ARG A 166 -6.32 11.43 9.84
N ARG A 167 -5.31 12.29 9.63
CA ARG A 167 -4.73 13.16 10.66
C ARG A 167 -4.21 14.46 10.02
N PRO A 168 -4.18 15.59 10.77
CA PRO A 168 -3.54 16.80 10.29
C PRO A 168 -2.01 16.63 10.17
N ALA A 169 -1.34 17.56 9.49
CA ALA A 169 0.12 17.57 9.42
C ALA A 169 0.73 17.80 10.82
N VAL A 170 1.67 16.95 11.20
CA VAL A 170 2.31 16.92 12.52
C VAL A 170 3.77 17.36 12.39
N TYR A 171 4.24 18.11 13.38
CA TYR A 171 5.61 18.61 13.45
C TYR A 171 6.29 18.15 14.73
N GLU A 172 7.56 17.76 14.60
CA GLU A 172 8.46 17.42 15.69
C GLU A 172 9.68 18.34 15.58
N ASP A 173 9.99 19.09 16.65
CA ASP A 173 11.10 20.07 16.68
C ASP A 173 11.09 21.05 15.50
N GLY A 174 9.90 21.51 15.09
CA GLY A 174 9.71 22.46 13.98
C GLY A 174 9.88 21.85 12.58
N ARG A 175 10.12 20.53 12.46
CA ARG A 175 10.22 19.82 11.18
C ARG A 175 8.97 18.99 10.91
N LEU A 176 8.59 18.92 9.64
CA LEU A 176 7.44 18.14 9.21
C LEU A 176 7.72 16.64 9.36
N VAL A 177 6.82 15.91 10.01
CA VAL A 177 6.85 14.45 10.03
C VAL A 177 6.13 13.91 8.80
N ASP A 178 6.59 12.78 8.28
CA ASP A 178 5.96 12.11 7.13
C ASP A 178 4.45 11.95 7.33
N GLN A 179 3.70 12.40 6.32
CA GLN A 179 2.25 12.40 6.31
C GLN A 179 1.67 11.03 5.95
N GLN A 180 2.47 9.98 5.77
CA GLN A 180 1.98 8.63 5.46
C GLN A 180 0.83 8.16 6.37
N ASN A 181 0.95 8.35 7.70
CA ASN A 181 -0.10 7.94 8.64
C ASN A 181 -1.28 8.95 8.72
N GLY A 182 -1.13 10.13 8.12
CA GLY A 182 -2.12 11.22 8.09
C GLY A 182 -2.90 11.34 6.79
N ALA A 183 -2.35 10.80 5.71
CA ALA A 183 -2.93 10.84 4.39
C ALA A 183 -4.33 10.23 4.32
N SER A 184 -5.11 10.66 3.35
CA SER A 184 -6.39 10.02 3.01
C SER A 184 -6.15 8.66 2.38
N VAL A 185 -7.19 7.82 2.31
CA VAL A 185 -7.05 6.47 1.71
C VAL A 185 -6.67 6.57 0.25
N ILE A 186 -7.31 7.49 -0.49
CA ILE A 186 -6.99 7.67 -1.92
C ILE A 186 -5.56 8.20 -2.10
N SER A 187 -5.13 9.11 -1.22
CA SER A 187 -3.77 9.64 -1.28
C SER A 187 -2.76 8.53 -1.02
N LEU A 188 -3.02 7.72 0.02
CA LEU A 188 -2.24 6.53 0.36
C LEU A 188 -2.22 5.49 -0.76
N LEU A 189 -3.30 5.37 -1.53
CA LEU A 189 -3.38 4.45 -2.65
C LEU A 189 -2.55 4.92 -3.86
N SER A 190 -2.52 6.23 -4.08
CA SER A 190 -1.92 6.88 -5.26
C SER A 190 -0.51 7.43 -5.04
N PHE A 191 0.12 7.20 -3.88
CA PHE A 191 1.45 7.75 -3.57
C PHE A 191 1.52 9.29 -3.48
N SER A 192 0.36 9.97 -3.41
CA SER A 192 0.30 11.43 -3.50
C SER A 192 0.59 12.16 -2.17
N TRP A 193 0.69 11.44 -1.05
CA TRP A 193 1.03 12.04 0.24
C TRP A 193 2.49 12.48 0.33
N TYR A 194 3.33 11.94 -0.55
CA TYR A 194 4.75 12.19 -0.49
C TYR A 194 5.02 13.67 -0.81
N PRO A 195 5.72 14.41 0.06
CA PRO A 195 5.77 15.88 -0.01
C PRO A 195 6.44 16.41 -1.27
N PHE A 196 7.27 15.60 -1.94
CA PHE A 196 7.90 15.99 -3.21
C PHE A 196 6.91 16.21 -4.36
N TYR A 197 5.68 15.71 -4.26
CA TYR A 197 4.62 16.00 -5.22
C TYR A 197 3.84 17.29 -4.90
N GLN A 198 4.15 17.96 -3.79
CA GLN A 198 3.50 19.22 -3.45
C GLN A 198 4.14 20.39 -4.19
N PRO A 199 3.34 21.34 -4.70
CA PRO A 199 3.82 22.55 -5.40
C PRO A 199 4.96 23.27 -4.67
N SER A 200 4.90 23.30 -3.34
CA SER A 200 5.88 23.94 -2.46
C SER A 200 7.30 23.35 -2.55
N PHE A 201 7.45 22.11 -3.02
CA PHE A 201 8.74 21.42 -3.15
C PHE A 201 9.32 21.45 -4.58
N TYR A 202 8.60 21.99 -5.57
CA TYR A 202 9.10 22.09 -6.97
C TYR A 202 10.20 23.14 -7.15
N SER A 203 10.41 24.03 -6.17
CA SER A 203 11.57 24.93 -6.13
C SER A 203 12.82 24.16 -5.71
N PHE A 204 13.31 23.31 -6.61
CA PHE A 204 14.47 22.42 -6.46
C PHE A 204 15.74 23.13 -5.97
N ASP A 205 15.83 24.45 -6.15
CA ASP A 205 16.98 25.29 -5.79
C ASP A 205 17.26 25.36 -4.27
N SER A 206 16.36 24.84 -3.42
CA SER A 206 16.46 24.93 -1.95
C SER A 206 16.32 23.61 -1.20
N LEU A 207 16.41 22.45 -1.89
CA LEU A 207 16.31 21.13 -1.25
C LEU A 207 17.54 20.83 -0.37
N ARG A 208 17.52 21.35 0.86
CA ARG A 208 18.46 21.02 1.93
C ARG A 208 18.00 19.75 2.64
N LEU A 209 18.96 18.98 3.17
CA LEU A 209 18.68 17.78 3.98
C LEU A 209 17.72 18.07 5.16
N LEU A 210 17.75 19.30 5.68
CA LEU A 210 16.85 19.77 6.75
C LEU A 210 15.37 19.91 6.33
N ASN A 211 15.09 20.02 5.03
CA ASN A 211 13.73 20.15 4.49
C ASN A 211 13.08 18.79 4.19
N VAL A 212 13.81 17.69 4.37
CA VAL A 212 13.29 16.33 4.21
C VAL A 212 12.43 15.98 5.44
N PRO A 213 11.23 15.41 5.26
CA PRO A 213 10.37 15.03 6.37
C PRO A 213 11.04 14.00 7.29
N ILE A 214 10.75 14.10 8.58
CA ILE A 214 11.20 13.11 9.57
C ILE A 214 10.38 11.83 9.40
N THR A 215 11.04 10.67 9.55
CA THR A 215 10.38 9.37 9.53
C THR A 215 9.49 9.17 10.77
N PRO A 216 8.30 8.54 10.62
CA PRO A 216 7.40 8.27 11.74
C PRO A 216 8.08 7.44 12.84
N LEU A 217 7.67 7.62 14.10
CA LEU A 217 8.30 6.99 15.26
C LEU A 217 8.42 5.46 15.14
N ALA A 218 7.39 4.81 14.57
CA ALA A 218 7.34 3.37 14.36
C ALA A 218 8.42 2.85 13.37
N GLN A 219 8.91 3.71 12.46
CA GLN A 219 9.94 3.36 11.49
C GLN A 219 11.35 3.79 11.93
N ARG A 220 11.47 4.51 13.04
CA ARG A 220 12.77 4.92 13.56
C ARG A 220 13.54 3.70 14.05
N ILE A 221 14.84 3.68 13.77
CA ILE A 221 15.72 2.55 14.06
C ILE A 221 15.74 2.17 15.55
N ARG A 222 15.58 3.15 16.46
CA ARG A 222 15.54 2.90 17.91
C ARG A 222 14.34 2.03 18.29
N THR A 223 13.15 2.36 17.76
CA THR A 223 11.92 1.61 18.00
C THR A 223 12.00 0.23 17.38
N VAL A 224 12.38 0.15 16.10
CA VAL A 224 12.52 -1.11 15.36
C VAL A 224 13.53 -2.05 16.04
N ARG A 225 14.66 -1.53 16.51
CA ARG A 225 15.67 -2.32 17.24
C ARG A 225 15.14 -2.83 18.58
N ARG A 226 14.47 -1.98 19.36
CA ARG A 226 13.89 -2.37 20.64
C ARG A 226 12.89 -3.51 20.44
N ASP A 227 12.00 -3.37 19.47
CA ASP A 227 10.97 -4.37 19.17
C ASP A 227 11.62 -5.67 18.65
N PHE A 228 12.69 -5.58 17.85
CA PHE A 228 13.47 -6.74 17.41
C PHE A 228 14.11 -7.49 18.58
N ILE A 229 14.79 -6.79 19.50
CA ILE A 229 15.44 -7.42 20.66
C ILE A 229 14.42 -8.11 21.56
N GLN A 230 13.23 -7.51 21.75
CA GLN A 230 12.16 -8.13 22.54
C GLN A 230 11.59 -9.41 21.89
N CYS A 231 11.67 -9.51 20.57
CA CYS A 231 11.15 -10.63 19.79
C CYS A 231 12.21 -11.70 19.45
N ALA A 232 13.48 -11.42 19.69
CA ALA A 232 14.60 -12.28 19.32
C ALA A 232 14.77 -13.43 20.33
N SER A 233 14.05 -14.54 20.10
CA SER A 233 14.09 -15.73 20.97
C SER A 233 14.66 -17.00 20.32
N GLY A 234 15.16 -16.95 19.08
CA GLY A 234 15.60 -18.14 18.32
C GLY A 234 17.08 -18.15 17.91
N ASP A 235 17.63 -19.31 17.56
CA ASP A 235 19.07 -19.44 17.27
C ASP A 235 19.51 -18.92 15.89
N MET A 236 18.59 -18.77 14.93
CA MET A 236 18.89 -18.33 13.57
C MET A 236 18.43 -16.90 13.30
N LEU A 237 19.36 -16.03 12.89
CA LEU A 237 19.10 -14.62 12.57
C LEU A 237 18.01 -14.43 11.51
N LEU A 238 18.02 -15.23 10.44
CA LEU A 238 17.00 -15.16 9.39
C LEU A 238 15.59 -15.50 9.90
N SER A 239 15.48 -16.45 10.83
CA SER A 239 14.20 -16.83 11.44
C SER A 239 13.68 -15.72 12.35
N GLN A 240 14.55 -15.14 13.18
CA GLN A 240 14.19 -13.98 14.01
C GLN A 240 13.71 -12.79 13.17
N LEU A 241 14.40 -12.52 12.05
CA LEU A 241 14.10 -11.44 11.13
C LEU A 241 12.79 -11.67 10.38
N ALA A 242 12.52 -12.90 9.94
CA ALA A 242 11.23 -13.27 9.37
C ALA A 242 10.08 -13.11 10.39
N TRP A 243 10.31 -13.49 11.65
CA TRP A 243 9.31 -13.43 12.70
C TRP A 243 8.98 -11.99 13.11
N ALA A 244 10.00 -11.15 13.30
CA ALA A 244 9.83 -9.74 13.67
C ALA A 244 9.07 -8.95 12.58
N TRP A 245 9.28 -9.26 11.30
CA TRP A 245 8.59 -8.61 10.17
C TRP A 245 7.39 -9.38 9.61
N ARG A 246 6.84 -10.36 10.34
CA ARG A 246 5.73 -11.22 9.87
C ARG A 246 4.52 -10.46 9.31
N SER A 247 4.18 -9.31 9.91
CA SER A 247 3.05 -8.49 9.47
C SER A 247 3.32 -7.86 8.11
N SER A 248 4.53 -7.37 7.89
CA SER A 248 4.96 -6.81 6.61
C SER A 248 5.05 -7.89 5.53
N PHE A 249 5.56 -9.08 5.84
CA PHE A 249 5.56 -10.22 4.92
C PHE A 249 4.13 -10.67 4.55
N SER A 250 3.24 -10.77 5.53
CA SER A 250 1.83 -11.11 5.27
C SER A 250 1.16 -10.08 4.34
N MET A 251 1.42 -8.78 4.55
CA MET A 251 0.94 -7.72 3.65
C MET A 251 1.54 -7.86 2.24
N GLN A 252 2.84 -8.14 2.12
CA GLN A 252 3.51 -8.35 0.83
C GLN A 252 2.94 -9.56 0.08
N TRP A 253 2.68 -10.68 0.77
CA TRP A 253 2.16 -11.90 0.16
C TRP A 253 0.70 -11.76 -0.29
N THR A 254 -0.14 -11.10 0.50
CA THR A 254 -1.53 -10.81 0.13
C THR A 254 -1.60 -9.88 -1.08
N LEU A 255 -0.76 -8.84 -1.14
CA LEU A 255 -0.64 -7.98 -2.32
C LEU A 255 -0.12 -8.75 -3.54
N THR A 256 0.84 -9.67 -3.35
CA THR A 256 1.37 -10.52 -4.43
C THR A 256 0.29 -11.43 -5.01
N LEU A 257 -0.54 -12.04 -4.15
CA LEU A 257 -1.67 -12.84 -4.59
C LEU A 257 -2.67 -11.99 -5.39
N LEU A 258 -3.04 -10.82 -4.87
CA LEU A 258 -3.95 -9.89 -5.55
C LEU A 258 -3.42 -9.45 -6.92
N HIS A 259 -2.12 -9.18 -7.01
CA HIS A 259 -1.46 -8.83 -8.26
C HIS A 259 -1.54 -9.98 -9.27
N SER A 260 -1.16 -11.21 -8.88
CA SER A 260 -1.25 -12.38 -9.76
C SER A 260 -2.70 -12.65 -10.21
N MET A 261 -3.68 -12.50 -9.33
CA MET A 261 -5.10 -12.62 -9.69
C MET A 261 -5.55 -11.54 -10.68
N SER A 262 -5.07 -10.30 -10.52
CA SER A 262 -5.41 -9.18 -11.43
C SER A 262 -4.81 -9.41 -12.81
N GLN A 263 -3.55 -9.89 -12.89
CA GLN A 263 -2.91 -10.27 -14.16
C GLN A 263 -3.72 -11.34 -14.90
N PHE A 264 -4.09 -12.41 -14.18
CA PHE A 264 -4.89 -13.49 -14.73
C PHE A 264 -6.27 -12.99 -15.20
N SER A 265 -6.92 -12.16 -14.38
CA SER A 265 -8.22 -11.57 -14.70
C SER A 265 -8.15 -10.72 -15.96
N GLY A 266 -7.08 -9.94 -16.17
CA GLY A 266 -6.88 -9.15 -17.38
C GLY A 266 -6.85 -10.02 -18.64
N GLN A 267 -6.09 -11.12 -18.62
CA GLN A 267 -6.01 -12.06 -19.75
C GLN A 267 -7.36 -12.73 -20.03
N TYR A 268 -8.05 -13.18 -18.99
CA TYR A 268 -9.37 -13.81 -19.10
C TYR A 268 -10.42 -12.85 -19.67
N LEU A 269 -10.49 -11.64 -19.13
CA LEU A 269 -11.44 -10.61 -19.54
C LEU A 269 -11.19 -10.15 -20.97
N LEU A 270 -9.93 -10.06 -21.39
CA LEU A 270 -9.57 -9.75 -22.77
C LEU A 270 -10.12 -10.80 -23.75
N GLN A 271 -9.95 -12.09 -23.44
CA GLN A 271 -10.49 -13.16 -24.27
C GLN A 271 -12.02 -13.14 -24.33
N ARG A 272 -12.69 -12.87 -23.21
CA ARG A 272 -14.16 -12.73 -23.17
C ARG A 272 -14.64 -11.53 -23.97
N LEU A 273 -13.95 -10.39 -23.86
CA LEU A 273 -14.25 -9.21 -24.63
C LEU A 273 -14.11 -9.47 -26.13
N LEU A 274 -13.02 -10.13 -26.55
CA LEU A 274 -12.79 -10.47 -27.95
C LEU A 274 -13.88 -11.42 -28.48
N GLY A 275 -14.23 -12.46 -27.71
CA GLY A 275 -15.31 -13.38 -28.08
C GLY A 275 -16.69 -12.70 -28.18
N CYS A 276 -16.97 -11.67 -27.37
CA CYS A 276 -18.19 -10.88 -27.50
C CYS A 276 -18.20 -9.99 -28.76
N LEU A 277 -17.03 -9.55 -29.24
CA LEU A 277 -16.90 -8.76 -30.46
C LEU A 277 -17.02 -9.60 -31.74
N GLU A 278 -16.69 -10.90 -31.65
CA GLU A 278 -16.82 -11.86 -32.74
C GLU A 278 -18.27 -12.35 -32.94
N GLN A 279 -19.17 -12.12 -31.98
CA GLN A 279 -20.56 -12.59 -32.01
C GLN A 279 -21.55 -11.55 -32.59
N PRO A 280 -22.72 -11.97 -33.10
CA PRO A 280 -23.72 -11.07 -33.69
C PRO A 280 -24.25 -10.00 -32.71
N HIS A 281 -24.79 -8.91 -33.27
CA HIS A 281 -25.21 -7.65 -32.62
C HIS A 281 -26.00 -7.78 -31.30
N SER A 282 -26.73 -8.87 -31.06
CA SER A 282 -27.51 -9.09 -29.84
C SER A 282 -26.67 -9.35 -28.57
N GLN A 283 -25.42 -9.83 -28.70
CA GLN A 283 -24.52 -10.08 -27.56
C GLN A 283 -23.55 -8.92 -27.26
N GLN A 284 -23.56 -7.88 -28.10
CA GLN A 284 -22.67 -6.71 -27.99
C GLN A 284 -22.98 -5.83 -26.77
N GLN A 285 -24.19 -5.97 -26.19
CA GLN A 285 -24.59 -5.22 -24.98
C GLN A 285 -23.72 -5.54 -23.75
N HIS A 286 -23.13 -6.74 -23.67
CA HIS A 286 -22.24 -7.12 -22.56
C HIS A 286 -20.78 -6.69 -22.77
N ALA A 287 -20.39 -6.30 -23.98
CA ALA A 287 -19.01 -5.93 -24.31
C ALA A 287 -18.53 -4.72 -23.49
N MET A 288 -19.39 -3.72 -23.28
CA MET A 288 -19.08 -2.55 -22.46
C MET A 288 -18.76 -2.93 -21.00
N GLY A 289 -19.49 -3.92 -20.46
CA GLY A 289 -19.24 -4.44 -19.12
C GLY A 289 -17.88 -5.13 -19.00
N TYR A 290 -17.53 -5.98 -19.98
CA TYR A 290 -16.21 -6.62 -20.02
C TYR A 290 -15.07 -5.60 -20.21
N ALA A 291 -15.26 -4.57 -21.04
CA ALA A 291 -14.29 -3.50 -21.23
C ALA A 291 -14.04 -2.70 -19.93
N LEU A 292 -15.11 -2.35 -19.19
CA LEU A 292 -14.99 -1.69 -17.90
C LEU A 292 -14.27 -2.59 -16.88
N CYS A 293 -14.65 -3.86 -16.78
CA CYS A 293 -14.00 -4.83 -15.90
C CYS A 293 -12.51 -5.03 -16.25
N LEU A 294 -12.17 -5.05 -17.54
CA LEU A 294 -10.80 -5.14 -18.01
C LEU A 294 -9.98 -3.92 -17.56
N GLY A 295 -10.53 -2.70 -17.73
CA GLY A 295 -9.91 -1.48 -17.23
C GLY A 295 -9.66 -1.51 -15.72
N LEU A 296 -10.64 -2.00 -14.93
CA LEU A 296 -10.50 -2.14 -13.48
C LEU A 296 -9.44 -3.20 -13.10
N ALA A 297 -9.36 -4.31 -13.82
CA ALA A 297 -8.34 -5.34 -13.60
C ALA A 297 -6.92 -4.80 -13.86
N LEU A 298 -6.74 -4.04 -14.95
CA LEU A 298 -5.46 -3.38 -15.28
C LEU A 298 -5.09 -2.31 -14.25
N LEU A 299 -6.05 -1.52 -13.78
CA LEU A 299 -5.81 -0.55 -12.71
C LEU A 299 -5.37 -1.25 -11.42
N SER A 300 -6.05 -2.32 -11.03
CA SER A 300 -5.70 -3.15 -9.87
C SER A 300 -4.31 -3.78 -9.99
N GLU A 301 -3.94 -4.26 -11.19
CA GLU A 301 -2.61 -4.78 -11.47
C GLU A 301 -1.52 -3.73 -11.23
N ASN A 302 -1.70 -2.53 -11.78
CA ASN A 302 -0.72 -1.44 -11.65
C ASN A 302 -0.62 -0.94 -10.20
N MET A 303 -1.76 -0.74 -9.53
CA MET A 303 -1.79 -0.36 -8.12
C MET A 303 -1.09 -1.39 -7.25
N SER A 304 -1.43 -2.67 -7.39
CA SER A 304 -0.82 -3.73 -6.60
C SER A 304 0.70 -3.82 -6.85
N ALA A 305 1.18 -3.65 -8.08
CA ALA A 305 2.61 -3.61 -8.39
C ALA A 305 3.34 -2.46 -7.67
N GLY A 306 2.77 -1.26 -7.68
CA GLY A 306 3.32 -0.10 -6.96
C GLY A 306 3.36 -0.34 -5.45
N TRP A 307 2.27 -0.86 -4.89
CA TRP A 307 2.17 -1.20 -3.47
C TRP A 307 3.12 -2.31 -3.03
N ILE A 308 3.29 -3.36 -3.84
CA ILE A 308 4.29 -4.41 -3.60
C ILE A 308 5.67 -3.78 -3.51
N THR A 309 6.04 -2.94 -4.48
CA THR A 309 7.35 -2.28 -4.54
C THR A 309 7.56 -1.39 -3.31
N TRP A 310 6.56 -0.61 -2.93
CA TRP A 310 6.65 0.25 -1.75
C TRP A 310 6.79 -0.55 -0.45
N VAL A 311 5.97 -1.58 -0.21
CA VAL A 311 6.08 -2.43 0.99
C VAL A 311 7.46 -3.12 1.04
N THR A 312 7.91 -3.63 -0.09
CA THR A 312 9.20 -4.29 -0.29
C THR A 312 10.36 -3.36 0.08
N GLN A 313 10.36 -2.12 -0.41
CA GLN A 313 11.48 -1.20 -0.22
C GLN A 313 11.37 -0.45 1.12
N ALA A 314 10.26 0.26 1.34
CA ALA A 314 10.10 1.18 2.47
C ALA A 314 9.89 0.47 3.80
N LYS A 315 9.12 -0.63 3.84
CA LYS A 315 8.79 -1.32 5.10
C LYS A 315 9.70 -2.50 5.43
N LEU A 316 10.35 -3.09 4.44
CA LEU A 316 11.21 -4.25 4.63
C LEU A 316 12.68 -3.90 4.37
N SER A 317 13.06 -3.60 3.12
CA SER A 317 14.48 -3.53 2.74
C SER A 317 15.27 -2.46 3.49
N ILE A 318 14.77 -1.22 3.51
CA ILE A 318 15.45 -0.09 4.17
C ILE A 318 15.63 -0.33 5.69
N PRO A 319 14.55 -0.57 6.47
CA PRO A 319 14.69 -0.72 7.93
C PRO A 319 15.50 -1.98 8.31
N MET A 320 15.37 -3.07 7.54
CA MET A 320 16.13 -4.30 7.78
C MET A 320 17.63 -4.09 7.52
N THR A 321 17.99 -3.41 6.42
CA THR A 321 19.39 -3.06 6.12
C THR A 321 19.96 -2.13 7.19
N ALA A 322 19.18 -1.13 7.63
CA ALA A 322 19.59 -0.20 8.68
C ALA A 322 19.80 -0.92 10.02
N LEU A 323 18.89 -1.83 10.41
CA LEU A 323 19.04 -2.64 11.62
C LEU A 323 20.30 -3.50 11.56
N LEU A 324 20.51 -4.23 10.46
CA LEU A 324 21.68 -5.11 10.30
C LEU A 324 23.00 -4.32 10.42
N LYS A 325 23.08 -3.16 9.76
CA LYS A 325 24.24 -2.26 9.88
C LYS A 325 24.45 -1.79 11.31
N GLY A 326 23.37 -1.43 12.02
CA GLY A 326 23.44 -0.98 13.42
C GLY A 326 23.90 -2.08 14.38
N LEU A 327 23.38 -3.31 14.24
CA LEU A 327 23.78 -4.45 15.06
C LEU A 327 25.22 -4.86 14.79
N LEU A 328 25.63 -4.89 13.52
CA LEU A 328 27.00 -5.20 13.14
C LEU A 328 27.99 -4.17 13.72
N PHE A 329 27.67 -2.88 13.62
CA PHE A 329 28.51 -1.81 14.19
C PHE A 329 28.69 -1.95 15.70
N GLU A 330 27.61 -2.28 16.43
CA GLU A 330 27.67 -2.47 17.88
C GLU A 330 28.54 -3.69 18.27
N GLU A 331 28.31 -4.83 17.63
CA GLU A 331 29.08 -6.05 17.89
C GLU A 331 30.57 -5.85 17.59
N MET A 332 30.89 -5.11 16.53
CA MET A 332 32.28 -4.79 16.19
C MET A 332 32.91 -3.82 17.19
N THR A 333 32.17 -2.81 17.64
CA THR A 333 32.66 -1.87 18.66
C THR A 333 32.96 -2.60 19.98
N LYS A 334 32.09 -3.54 20.39
CA LYS A 334 32.30 -4.40 21.56
C LYS A 334 33.55 -5.28 21.38
N LYS A 335 33.69 -5.97 20.24
CA LYS A 335 34.87 -6.81 19.95
C LYS A 335 36.17 -6.02 19.92
N GLN A 336 36.17 -4.83 19.31
CA GLN A 336 37.35 -3.96 19.26
C GLN A 336 37.76 -3.48 20.67
N SER A 337 36.79 -3.13 21.53
CA SER A 337 37.07 -2.77 22.93
C SER A 337 37.67 -3.93 23.73
N SER A 338 37.25 -5.16 23.44
CA SER A 338 37.72 -6.40 24.09
C SER A 338 39.03 -6.94 23.51
N GLN A 339 39.36 -6.60 22.26
CA GLN A 339 40.67 -6.89 21.66
C GLN A 339 41.75 -5.87 22.07
N ARG A 340 41.39 -4.64 22.43
CA ARG A 340 42.35 -3.61 22.89
C ARG A 340 43.10 -4.00 24.18
N THR A 341 42.60 -4.99 24.93
CA THR A 341 43.22 -5.61 26.12
C THR A 341 44.17 -6.78 25.80
N LYS A 342 44.33 -7.19 24.53
CA LYS A 342 45.34 -8.17 24.10
C LYS A 342 46.23 -7.57 23.00
N PRO A 343 47.56 -7.52 23.14
CA PRO A 343 48.40 -6.91 22.13
C PRO A 343 48.56 -7.87 20.95
N LYS A 344 48.03 -7.54 19.76
CA LYS A 344 48.60 -8.05 18.49
C LYS A 344 48.50 -7.06 17.33
N THR A 345 49.67 -6.95 16.69
CA THR A 345 50.02 -6.63 15.31
C THR A 345 49.00 -7.10 14.26
N GLY A 346 48.72 -6.25 13.26
CA GLY A 346 47.85 -6.55 12.11
C GLY A 346 46.60 -5.67 12.03
N LYS A 347 46.77 -4.36 11.75
CA LYS A 347 45.70 -3.35 11.89
C LYS A 347 44.93 -3.04 10.59
N GLY A 348 45.36 -3.56 9.44
CA GLY A 348 44.81 -3.21 8.11
C GLY A 348 43.67 -4.08 7.59
N GLU A 349 43.69 -5.40 7.81
CA GLU A 349 42.73 -6.34 7.18
C GLU A 349 41.30 -6.23 7.74
N ASN A 350 41.14 -5.98 9.04
CA ASN A 350 39.83 -6.02 9.69
C ASN A 350 38.94 -4.81 9.37
N VAL A 351 39.52 -3.66 9.01
CA VAL A 351 38.76 -2.42 8.76
C VAL A 351 38.17 -2.42 7.34
N LEU A 352 38.94 -2.87 6.34
CA LEU A 352 38.51 -2.99 4.95
C LEU A 352 37.48 -4.13 4.76
N SER A 353 37.64 -5.23 5.51
CA SER A 353 36.62 -6.27 5.60
C SER A 353 35.32 -5.78 6.24
N LEU A 354 35.37 -4.83 7.18
CA LEU A 354 34.16 -4.27 7.82
C LEU A 354 33.38 -3.35 6.86
N GLU A 355 34.08 -2.48 6.14
CA GLU A 355 33.44 -1.58 5.17
C GLU A 355 32.72 -2.37 4.09
N SER A 356 33.36 -3.42 3.56
CA SER A 356 32.73 -4.33 2.59
C SER A 356 31.52 -5.08 3.17
N LEU A 357 31.61 -5.59 4.41
CA LEU A 357 30.51 -6.31 5.07
C LEU A 357 29.31 -5.40 5.40
N MET A 358 29.56 -4.16 5.81
CA MET A 358 28.52 -3.14 6.05
C MET A 358 27.91 -2.65 4.74
N SER A 359 28.72 -2.38 3.72
CA SER A 359 28.27 -1.81 2.46
C SER A 359 27.48 -2.81 1.61
N TYR A 360 27.99 -4.04 1.48
CA TYR A 360 27.47 -5.02 0.52
C TYR A 360 26.62 -6.12 1.16
N ASP A 361 27.09 -6.74 2.24
CA ASP A 361 26.48 -7.97 2.75
C ASP A 361 25.17 -7.72 3.48
N CYS A 362 25.08 -6.66 4.30
CA CYS A 362 23.85 -6.28 4.98
C CYS A 362 22.69 -6.01 3.99
N ALA A 363 23.01 -5.32 2.90
CA ALA A 363 22.04 -5.03 1.83
C ALA A 363 21.67 -6.31 1.09
N SER A 364 22.64 -7.17 0.79
CA SER A 364 22.42 -8.45 0.08
C SER A 364 21.54 -9.41 0.89
N VAL A 365 21.77 -9.54 2.20
CA VAL A 365 20.92 -10.35 3.09
C VAL A 365 19.50 -9.79 3.15
N SER A 366 19.35 -8.47 3.26
CA SER A 366 18.04 -7.82 3.22
C SER A 366 17.29 -8.09 1.91
N GLN A 367 17.97 -7.91 0.78
CA GLN A 367 17.41 -8.17 -0.54
C GLN A 367 17.03 -9.64 -0.74
N ALA A 368 17.82 -10.58 -0.20
CA ALA A 368 17.51 -12.01 -0.28
C ALA A 368 16.19 -12.36 0.43
N CYS A 369 15.97 -11.86 1.66
CA CYS A 369 14.71 -12.08 2.38
C CYS A 369 13.51 -11.42 1.69
N VAL A 370 13.72 -10.22 1.16
CA VAL A 370 12.67 -9.46 0.48
C VAL A 370 12.30 -10.11 -0.86
N SER A 371 13.26 -10.76 -1.51
CA SER A 371 13.08 -11.45 -2.80
C SER A 371 12.22 -12.71 -2.73
N THR A 372 11.90 -13.24 -1.53
CA THR A 372 11.03 -14.41 -1.36
C THR A 372 9.66 -14.21 -2.03
N GLN A 373 9.18 -12.97 -2.15
CA GLN A 373 7.96 -12.64 -2.87
C GLN A 373 7.96 -13.08 -4.35
N HIS A 374 9.12 -13.07 -5.02
CA HIS A 374 9.21 -13.42 -6.44
C HIS A 374 8.92 -14.91 -6.65
N CYS A 375 9.38 -15.76 -5.72
CA CYS A 375 9.07 -17.17 -5.73
C CYS A 375 7.57 -17.41 -5.56
N LEU A 376 6.94 -16.71 -4.61
CA LEU A 376 5.50 -16.78 -4.37
C LEU A 376 4.70 -16.30 -5.60
N LYS A 377 5.10 -15.18 -6.20
CA LYS A 377 4.48 -14.65 -7.42
C LYS A 377 4.55 -15.67 -8.56
N ALA A 378 5.71 -16.28 -8.78
CA ALA A 378 5.90 -17.31 -9.79
C ALA A 378 5.00 -18.53 -9.54
N ALA A 379 4.91 -18.99 -8.28
CA ALA A 379 4.05 -20.11 -7.91
C ALA A 379 2.56 -19.82 -8.20
N PHE A 380 2.05 -18.66 -7.78
CA PHE A 380 0.66 -18.28 -8.06
C PHE A 380 0.38 -18.12 -9.54
N LYS A 381 1.30 -17.50 -10.29
CA LYS A 381 1.16 -17.32 -11.73
C LYS A 381 1.11 -18.67 -12.46
N LEU A 382 2.04 -19.57 -12.14
CA LEU A 382 2.03 -20.93 -12.68
C LEU A 382 0.73 -21.66 -12.33
N LEU A 383 0.25 -21.55 -11.08
CA LEU A 383 -0.99 -22.20 -10.66
C LEU A 383 -2.19 -21.71 -11.49
N PHE A 384 -2.37 -20.40 -11.64
CA PHE A 384 -3.49 -19.82 -12.39
C PHE A 384 -3.38 -20.14 -13.88
N ASP A 385 -2.20 -19.93 -14.48
CA ASP A 385 -1.99 -20.13 -15.91
C ASP A 385 -2.16 -21.62 -16.28
N VAL A 386 -1.55 -22.54 -15.52
CA VAL A 386 -1.69 -23.99 -15.77
C VAL A 386 -3.13 -24.46 -15.60
N THR A 387 -3.82 -24.03 -14.54
CA THR A 387 -5.22 -24.40 -14.32
C THR A 387 -6.11 -23.91 -15.47
N TYR A 388 -5.87 -22.68 -15.93
CA TYR A 388 -6.62 -22.09 -17.04
C TYR A 388 -6.37 -22.81 -18.37
N LEU A 389 -5.11 -23.08 -18.70
CA LEU A 389 -4.77 -23.77 -19.94
C LEU A 389 -5.26 -25.22 -19.93
N ILE A 390 -5.24 -25.91 -18.78
CA ILE A 390 -5.84 -27.25 -18.65
C ILE A 390 -7.33 -27.20 -18.99
N HIS A 391 -8.04 -26.17 -18.54
CA HIS A 391 -9.45 -25.99 -18.84
C HIS A 391 -9.72 -25.66 -20.32
N LEU A 392 -8.84 -24.89 -20.96
CA LEU A 392 -9.04 -24.41 -22.32
C LEU A 392 -8.63 -25.43 -23.41
N ILE A 393 -7.47 -26.07 -23.27
CA ILE A 393 -6.84 -26.90 -24.31
C ILE A 393 -6.81 -28.39 -23.91
N GLY A 394 -6.99 -28.68 -22.62
CA GLY A 394 -6.92 -30.03 -22.07
C GLY A 394 -5.51 -30.41 -21.58
N PRO A 395 -5.41 -31.42 -20.68
CA PRO A 395 -4.18 -31.73 -19.95
C PRO A 395 -3.05 -32.29 -20.81
N LYS A 396 -3.37 -32.96 -21.94
CA LYS A 396 -2.39 -33.61 -22.81
C LYS A 396 -1.43 -32.61 -23.47
N HIS A 397 -1.94 -31.46 -23.91
CA HIS A 397 -1.14 -30.43 -24.56
C HIS A 397 -0.24 -29.69 -23.56
N ILE A 398 -0.68 -29.57 -22.31
CA ILE A 398 0.12 -28.96 -21.24
C ILE A 398 1.29 -29.84 -20.82
N ALA A 399 1.11 -31.16 -20.78
CA ALA A 399 2.21 -32.08 -20.51
C ALA A 399 3.34 -31.94 -21.55
N ILE A 400 3.00 -31.77 -22.83
CA ILE A 400 3.97 -31.53 -23.92
C ILE A 400 4.64 -30.16 -23.75
N GLY A 401 3.86 -29.10 -23.50
CA GLY A 401 4.40 -27.75 -23.31
C GLY A 401 5.30 -27.60 -22.08
N SER A 402 5.04 -28.35 -21.01
CA SER A 402 5.84 -28.36 -19.78
C SER A 402 7.23 -28.96 -19.96
N LEU A 403 7.46 -29.76 -21.01
CA LEU A 403 8.75 -30.39 -21.28
C LEU A 403 9.86 -29.36 -21.54
N PHE A 404 9.52 -28.24 -22.18
CA PHE A 404 10.48 -27.19 -22.51
C PHE A 404 11.03 -26.45 -21.27
N PRO A 405 10.20 -25.93 -20.33
CA PRO A 405 10.68 -25.39 -19.06
C PRO A 405 11.49 -26.38 -18.22
N LEU A 406 11.14 -27.68 -18.24
CA LEU A 406 11.86 -28.75 -17.55
C LEU A 406 13.31 -28.89 -18.05
N ILE A 407 13.55 -28.70 -19.34
CA ILE A 407 14.89 -28.69 -19.94
C ILE A 407 15.60 -27.35 -19.70
N LEU A 408 14.87 -26.23 -19.73
CA LEU A 408 15.46 -24.90 -19.56
C LEU A 408 15.93 -24.64 -18.12
N PHE A 409 15.27 -25.23 -17.13
CA PHE A 409 15.62 -25.07 -15.71
C PHE A 409 17.05 -25.52 -15.35
N PRO A 410 17.52 -26.73 -15.71
CA PRO A 410 18.90 -27.16 -15.43
C PRO A 410 19.93 -26.32 -16.18
N ILE A 411 19.63 -25.89 -17.41
CA ILE A 411 20.50 -24.98 -18.18
C ILE A 411 20.64 -23.65 -17.42
N SER A 412 19.52 -23.06 -17.02
CA SER A 412 19.49 -21.81 -16.24
C SER A 412 20.26 -21.95 -14.92
N LYS A 413 20.12 -23.08 -14.23
CA LYS A 413 20.86 -23.40 -13.00
C LYS A 413 22.37 -23.48 -13.25
N MET A 414 22.79 -24.12 -14.35
CA MET A 414 24.21 -24.22 -14.74
C MET A 414 24.79 -22.83 -15.05
N LEU A 415 24.08 -22.01 -15.82
CA LEU A 415 24.51 -20.64 -16.12
C LEU A 415 24.60 -19.79 -14.85
N ALA A 416 23.60 -19.89 -13.96
CA ALA A 416 23.60 -19.18 -12.69
C ALA A 416 24.78 -19.59 -11.80
N HIS A 417 25.13 -20.89 -11.77
CA HIS A 417 26.31 -21.37 -11.05
C HIS A 417 27.61 -20.77 -11.59
N ARG A 418 27.80 -20.79 -12.92
CA ARG A 418 28.98 -20.18 -13.55
C ARG A 418 29.07 -18.68 -13.28
N HIS A 419 27.95 -17.98 -13.35
CA HIS A 419 27.89 -16.55 -13.05
C HIS A 419 28.25 -16.25 -11.59
N ARG A 420 27.82 -17.08 -10.64
CA ARG A 420 28.18 -16.94 -9.22
C ARG A 420 29.68 -17.11 -8.98
N LEU A 421 30.32 -18.08 -9.63
CA LEU A 421 31.77 -18.28 -9.54
C LEU A 421 32.52 -17.05 -10.08
N ALA A 422 32.17 -16.60 -11.29
CA ALA A 422 32.79 -15.41 -11.88
C ALA A 422 32.61 -14.14 -11.01
N LYS A 423 31.46 -14.00 -10.35
CA LYS A 423 31.20 -12.88 -9.44
C LYS A 423 32.03 -12.97 -8.15
N ALA A 424 32.27 -14.18 -7.64
CA ALA A 424 33.14 -14.38 -6.48
C ALA A 424 34.59 -13.98 -6.81
N ASP A 425 35.10 -14.39 -7.97
CA ASP A 425 36.44 -14.01 -8.44
C ASP A 425 36.56 -12.49 -8.66
N LEU A 426 35.53 -11.85 -9.21
CA LEU A 426 35.53 -10.39 -9.36
C LEU A 426 35.55 -9.68 -7.99
N SER A 427 34.84 -10.20 -6.99
CA SER A 427 34.81 -9.60 -5.65
C SER A 427 36.14 -9.72 -4.90
N SER A 428 36.87 -10.83 -5.08
CA SER A 428 38.21 -11.00 -4.51
C SER A 428 39.23 -10.07 -5.18
N LEU A 429 39.12 -9.86 -6.50
CA LEU A 429 39.95 -8.89 -7.21
C LEU A 429 39.66 -7.44 -6.78
N HIS A 430 38.39 -7.08 -6.62
CA HIS A 430 38.01 -5.73 -6.19
C HIS A 430 38.50 -5.41 -4.77
N THR A 431 38.45 -6.39 -3.87
CA THR A 431 38.97 -6.24 -2.51
C THR A 431 40.50 -6.13 -2.50
N ALA A 432 41.21 -6.92 -3.31
CA ALA A 432 42.65 -6.79 -3.48
C ALA A 432 43.04 -5.39 -3.99
N PHE A 433 42.36 -4.90 -5.04
CA PHE A 433 42.58 -3.57 -5.60
C PHE A 433 42.30 -2.44 -4.59
N SER A 434 41.18 -2.53 -3.86
CA SER A 434 40.82 -1.51 -2.86
C SER A 434 41.83 -1.45 -1.70
N THR A 435 42.43 -2.59 -1.37
CA THR A 435 43.48 -2.68 -0.34
C THR A 435 44.77 -1.98 -0.81
N GLU A 436 45.15 -2.18 -2.07
CA GLU A 436 46.33 -1.55 -2.66
C GLU A 436 46.17 -0.02 -2.82
N VAL A 437 44.98 0.44 -3.23
CA VAL A 437 44.65 1.88 -3.30
C VAL A 437 44.65 2.52 -1.90
N SER A 438 44.09 1.83 -0.90
CA SER A 438 44.09 2.35 0.47
C SER A 438 45.51 2.46 1.04
N ALA A 439 46.36 1.47 0.76
CA ALA A 439 47.76 1.46 1.19
C ALA A 439 48.61 2.56 0.52
N SER A 440 48.27 2.97 -0.71
CA SER A 440 48.97 4.05 -1.42
C SER A 440 48.45 5.46 -1.08
N SER A 441 47.22 5.56 -0.57
CA SER A 441 46.60 6.84 -0.19
C SER A 441 46.84 7.26 1.26
N ASP A 442 47.26 6.34 2.15
CA ASP A 442 47.71 6.68 3.51
C ASP A 442 49.15 7.24 3.45
N PRO A 443 49.38 8.53 3.75
CA PRO A 443 50.73 9.08 3.76
C PRO A 443 51.58 8.38 4.83
N GLU A 444 52.82 8.01 4.47
CA GLU A 444 53.80 7.48 5.41
C GLU A 444 53.81 8.32 6.70
N PRO A 445 53.84 7.70 7.89
CA PRO A 445 53.99 8.46 9.12
C PRO A 445 55.31 9.24 9.04
N VAL A 446 55.21 10.57 8.94
CA VAL A 446 56.35 11.48 9.03
C VAL A 446 57.09 11.15 10.32
N ASN A 447 58.26 10.55 10.15
CA ASN A 447 59.13 10.13 11.24
C ASN A 447 59.77 11.39 11.85
N TRP A 448 59.13 11.95 12.88
CA TRP A 448 59.58 13.15 13.59
C TRP A 448 60.85 12.94 14.44
N ASP A 449 61.53 11.81 14.34
CA ASP A 449 62.67 11.44 15.20
C ASP A 449 64.06 11.64 14.55
N LYS A 450 64.17 12.42 13.46
CA LYS A 450 65.46 12.67 12.77
C LYS A 450 65.85 14.14 12.53
N SER A 451 65.40 15.07 13.37
CA SER A 451 65.88 16.47 13.33
C SER A 451 66.25 17.02 14.70
N GLY A 452 67.07 16.28 15.45
CA GLY A 452 67.48 16.66 16.80
C GLY A 452 68.96 16.41 17.10
N THR A 453 69.87 16.59 16.13
CA THR A 453 71.31 16.67 16.40
C THR A 453 71.99 17.63 15.42
N ALA A 454 72.07 18.90 15.81
CA ALA A 454 73.13 19.81 15.39
C ALA A 454 73.48 20.65 16.63
N GLY A 455 74.52 20.20 17.33
CA GLY A 455 75.34 21.02 18.21
C GLY A 455 76.58 21.48 17.47
#